data_AF-A0AAT9QQ84-F1
#
_entry.id   AF-A0AAT9QQ84-F1
#
_cell.length_a   1.000
_cell.length_b   1.000
_cell.length_c   1.000
_cell.angle_alpha   90.00
_cell.angle_beta   90.00
_cell.angle_gamma   90.00
#
_symmetry.space_group_name_H-M   'P 1'
#
loop_
_entity.id
_entity.type
_entity.pdbx_description
1 polymer ?
#
loop_
_entity_poly.entity_id
_entity_poly.type
_entity_poly.pdbx_seq_one_letter_code
_entity_poly.pdbx_strand_id
1 'polypeptide(L)'
;MPLTHAGSSTLSLRRSVAHIRDLLMHTGVLPQRDRHLLVRFAGKWLDMIKFLLPVYATETDSGDYTDAASSVNLFLASAAHDMELTKGTNVDVAWFAPLHDLVERAAAAGHGDHSISALTEVLRKPAQKA
;
A
#
# COMPACT_ATOMS: atom_id res chain seq x y z
N MET A 1 -4.69 18.67 -37.19
CA MET A 1 -3.62 19.02 -38.15
C MET A 1 -2.64 17.86 -38.19
N PRO A 2 -2.39 17.19 -39.33
CA PRO A 2 -1.41 16.11 -39.38
C PRO A 2 0.00 16.72 -39.47
N LEU A 3 0.90 16.29 -38.59
CA LEU A 3 2.28 16.76 -38.57
C LEU A 3 3.06 16.10 -39.71
N THR A 4 3.56 16.91 -40.64
CA THR A 4 4.52 16.48 -41.66
C THR A 4 5.88 16.16 -41.02
N HIS A 5 6.68 15.33 -41.70
CA HIS A 5 8.02 14.85 -41.29
C HIS A 5 9.01 15.95 -40.84
N ALA A 6 8.71 17.22 -41.12
CA ALA A 6 9.54 18.38 -40.77
C ALA A 6 9.35 18.89 -39.33
N GLY A 7 8.29 18.49 -38.61
CA GLY A 7 8.02 18.96 -37.23
C GLY A 7 8.74 18.19 -36.12
N SER A 8 9.29 17.02 -36.41
CA SER A 8 9.89 16.13 -35.41
C SER A 8 11.33 16.53 -35.01
N SER A 9 12.01 17.35 -35.81
CA SER A 9 13.44 17.68 -35.61
C SER A 9 13.71 18.79 -34.59
N THR A 10 12.68 19.39 -33.98
CA THR A 10 12.81 20.51 -33.03
C THR A 10 12.49 20.14 -31.58
N LEU A 11 12.17 18.87 -31.29
CA LEU A 11 11.84 18.43 -29.93
C LEU A 11 13.10 18.03 -29.16
N SER A 12 13.20 18.51 -27.91
CA SER A 12 14.24 18.05 -26.98
C SER A 12 14.09 16.55 -26.71
N LEU A 13 15.19 15.87 -26.38
CA LEU A 13 15.22 14.42 -26.15
C LEU A 13 14.08 13.94 -25.23
N ARG A 14 13.78 14.70 -24.17
CA ARG A 14 12.67 14.38 -23.24
C ARG A 14 11.30 14.45 -23.90
N ARG A 15 11.05 15.43 -24.77
CA ARG A 15 9.78 15.58 -25.50
C ARG A 15 9.61 14.52 -26.57
N SER A 16 10.69 14.14 -27.25
CA SER A 16 10.68 13.03 -28.22
C SER A 16 10.37 11.69 -27.54
N VAL A 17 10.98 11.42 -26.38
CA VAL A 17 10.68 10.20 -25.60
C VAL A 17 9.23 10.19 -25.11
N ALA A 18 8.71 11.31 -24.60
CA ALA A 18 7.31 11.40 -24.18
C ALA A 18 6.35 11.19 -25.37
N HIS A 19 6.64 11.80 -26.51
CA HIS A 19 5.84 11.65 -27.72
C HIS A 19 5.85 10.21 -28.24
N ILE A 20 7.00 9.54 -28.26
CA ILE A 20 7.12 8.12 -28.66
C ILE A 20 6.33 7.23 -27.69
N ARG A 21 6.48 7.44 -26.38
CA ARG A 21 5.70 6.70 -25.37
C ARG A 21 4.20 6.88 -25.58
N ASP A 22 3.73 8.10 -25.75
CA ASP A 22 2.32 8.41 -25.90
C ASP A 22 1.76 7.85 -27.22
N LEU A 23 2.55 7.88 -28.29
CA LEU A 23 2.24 7.22 -29.56
C LEU A 23 2.12 5.71 -29.40
N LEU A 24 3.07 5.06 -28.72
CA LEU A 24 3.06 3.63 -28.46
C LEU A 24 1.88 3.21 -27.56
N MET A 25 1.46 4.07 -26.62
CA MET A 25 0.24 3.87 -25.83
C MET A 25 -1.03 4.04 -26.67
N HIS A 26 -1.05 4.99 -27.61
CA HIS A 26 -2.20 5.23 -28.49
C HIS A 26 -2.38 4.13 -29.54
N THR A 27 -1.28 3.58 -30.06
CA THR A 27 -1.30 2.48 -31.05
C THR A 27 -1.44 1.10 -30.42
N GLY A 28 -1.51 1.00 -29.09
CA GLY A 28 -1.69 -0.25 -28.35
C GLY A 28 -0.44 -1.13 -28.24
N VAL A 29 0.74 -0.62 -28.64
CA VAL A 29 2.02 -1.32 -28.52
C VAL A 29 2.51 -1.33 -27.07
N LEU A 30 2.34 -0.20 -26.37
CA LEU A 30 2.46 -0.14 -24.92
C LEU A 30 1.06 -0.23 -24.31
N PRO A 31 0.80 -1.16 -23.39
CA PRO A 31 -0.46 -1.18 -22.69
C PRO A 31 -0.62 0.13 -21.90
N GLN A 32 -1.83 0.71 -21.94
CA GLN A 32 -2.24 1.64 -20.89
C GLN A 32 -2.03 0.93 -19.56
N ARG A 33 -1.57 1.63 -18.52
CA ARG A 33 -1.54 1.07 -17.16
C ARG A 33 -2.97 0.65 -16.84
N ASP A 34 -3.26 -0.64 -16.98
CA ASP A 34 -4.63 -1.06 -17.14
C ASP A 34 -5.29 -1.04 -15.75
N ARG A 35 -6.05 0.01 -15.48
CA ARG A 35 -6.66 0.28 -14.17
C ARG A 35 -7.54 -0.90 -13.73
N HIS A 36 -8.07 -1.65 -14.69
CA HIS A 36 -8.84 -2.87 -14.46
C HIS A 36 -8.02 -4.03 -13.87
N LEU A 37 -6.72 -4.11 -14.15
CA LEU A 37 -5.85 -5.13 -13.57
C LEU A 37 -5.64 -4.90 -12.06
N LEU A 38 -5.44 -3.65 -11.64
CA LEU A 38 -5.30 -3.31 -10.22
C LEU A 38 -6.58 -3.62 -9.45
N VAL A 39 -7.76 -3.32 -10.00
CA VAL A 39 -9.05 -3.63 -9.36
C VAL A 39 -9.23 -5.14 -9.21
N ARG A 40 -8.91 -5.93 -10.23
CA ARG A 40 -9.00 -7.41 -10.17
C ARG A 40 -8.00 -8.00 -9.17
N PHE A 41 -6.77 -7.49 -9.17
CA PHE A 41 -5.75 -7.91 -8.22
C PHE A 41 -6.17 -7.58 -6.78
N ALA A 42 -6.58 -6.34 -6.51
CA ALA A 42 -7.07 -5.92 -5.20
C ALA A 42 -8.25 -6.77 -4.73
N GLY A 43 -9.17 -7.12 -5.64
CA GLY A 43 -10.28 -8.04 -5.34
C GLY A 43 -9.78 -9.41 -4.87
N LYS A 44 -8.81 -10.02 -5.57
CA LYS A 44 -8.22 -11.31 -5.17
C LYS A 44 -7.44 -11.23 -3.87
N TRP A 45 -6.72 -10.14 -3.65
CA TRP A 45 -6.04 -9.90 -2.38
C TRP A 45 -7.03 -9.78 -1.22
N LEU A 46 -8.14 -9.05 -1.40
CA LEU A 46 -9.21 -8.98 -0.39
C LEU A 46 -9.87 -10.33 -0.13
N ASP A 47 -10.04 -11.17 -1.16
CA ASP A 47 -10.52 -12.55 -0.97
C ASP A 47 -9.55 -13.37 -0.12
N MET A 48 -8.23 -13.22 -0.33
CA MET A 48 -7.22 -13.84 0.54
C MET A 48 -7.32 -13.31 1.98
N ILE A 49 -7.49 -12.00 2.18
CA ILE A 49 -7.67 -11.43 3.53
C ILE A 49 -8.87 -12.05 4.25
N LYS A 50 -9.99 -12.28 3.56
CA LYS A 50 -11.18 -12.94 4.16
C LYS A 50 -10.86 -14.31 4.75
N PHE A 51 -9.91 -15.06 4.18
CA PHE A 51 -9.49 -16.36 4.73
C PHE A 51 -8.63 -16.24 5.99
N LEU A 52 -7.97 -15.11 6.22
CA LEU A 52 -7.18 -14.85 7.43
C LEU A 52 -8.04 -14.38 8.61
N LEU A 53 -9.20 -13.76 8.35
CA LEU A 53 -10.06 -13.21 9.41
C LEU A 53 -10.47 -14.23 10.48
N PRO A 54 -10.84 -15.48 10.17
CA PRO A 54 -11.14 -16.49 11.21
C PRO A 54 -9.93 -16.85 12.08
N VAL A 55 -8.72 -16.81 11.53
CA VAL A 55 -7.48 -17.04 12.27
C VAL A 55 -7.28 -15.90 13.27
N TYR A 56 -7.37 -14.65 12.82
CA TYR A 56 -7.25 -13.48 13.69
C TYR A 56 -8.34 -13.41 14.76
N ALA A 57 -9.56 -13.85 14.44
CA ALA A 57 -10.63 -13.97 15.44
C ALA A 57 -10.26 -15.00 16.53
N THR A 58 -9.74 -16.15 16.13
CA THR A 58 -9.31 -17.20 17.07
C THR A 58 -8.17 -16.72 17.98
N GLU A 59 -7.16 -16.03 17.42
CA GLU A 59 -6.07 -15.41 18.18
C GLU A 59 -6.59 -14.35 19.17
N THR A 60 -7.55 -13.52 18.75
CA THR A 60 -8.14 -12.48 19.60
C THR A 60 -8.98 -13.05 20.74
N ASP A 61 -9.70 -14.15 20.47
CA ASP A 61 -10.56 -14.83 21.45
C ASP A 61 -9.71 -15.63 22.46
N SER A 62 -8.60 -16.23 22.01
CA SER A 62 -7.70 -17.00 22.88
C SER A 62 -6.71 -16.11 23.66
N GLY A 63 -6.37 -14.94 23.11
CA GLY A 63 -5.28 -14.09 23.60
C GLY A 63 -3.89 -14.64 23.28
N ASP A 64 -3.78 -15.71 22.47
CA ASP A 64 -2.51 -16.26 21.99
C ASP A 64 -2.21 -15.71 20.59
N TYR A 65 -1.13 -14.94 20.50
CA TYR A 65 -0.69 -14.25 19.29
C TYR A 65 0.64 -14.77 18.76
N THR A 66 1.12 -15.91 19.25
CA THR A 66 2.49 -16.38 19.02
C THR A 66 2.70 -17.06 17.66
N ASP A 67 1.64 -17.64 17.07
CA ASP A 67 1.68 -18.27 15.74
C ASP A 67 1.34 -17.27 14.62
N ALA A 68 2.15 -16.21 14.52
CA ALA A 68 1.84 -15.05 13.70
C ALA A 68 1.96 -15.32 12.18
N ALA A 69 0.84 -15.27 11.46
CA ALA A 69 0.87 -15.20 9.99
C ALA A 69 1.52 -13.91 9.46
N SER A 70 1.44 -12.81 10.23
CA SER A 70 2.13 -11.55 9.99
C SER A 70 2.27 -10.79 11.30
N SER A 71 3.48 -10.33 11.61
CA SER A 71 3.79 -9.72 12.91
C SER A 71 3.56 -8.21 12.94
N VAL A 72 3.38 -7.65 14.14
CA VAL A 72 3.30 -6.19 14.35
C VAL A 72 4.55 -5.48 13.79
N ASN A 73 5.74 -6.02 14.00
CA ASN A 73 7.00 -5.46 13.48
C ASN A 73 7.03 -5.38 11.95
N LEU A 74 6.39 -6.32 11.24
CA LEU A 74 6.28 -6.26 9.78
C LEU A 74 5.43 -5.04 9.34
N PHE A 75 4.32 -4.78 10.02
CA PHE A 75 3.48 -3.61 9.75
C PHE A 75 4.19 -2.31 10.17
N LEU A 76 4.97 -2.32 11.25
CA LEU A 76 5.74 -1.16 11.70
C LEU A 76 6.79 -0.74 10.66
N ALA A 77 7.51 -1.72 10.09
CA ALA A 77 8.44 -1.46 9.00
C ALA A 77 7.74 -0.90 7.75
N SER A 78 6.52 -1.35 7.48
CA SER A 78 5.72 -0.89 6.33
C SER A 78 5.24 0.56 6.51
N ALA A 79 4.93 1.00 7.72
CA ALA A 79 4.52 2.38 8.02
C ALA A 79 5.56 3.42 7.56
N ALA A 80 6.85 3.11 7.77
CA ALA A 80 7.94 3.97 7.31
C ALA A 80 7.98 4.09 5.76
N HIS A 81 7.64 3.01 5.05
CA HIS A 81 7.56 3.02 3.58
C HIS A 81 6.37 3.82 3.05
N ASP A 82 5.22 3.77 3.72
CA ASP A 82 4.04 4.58 3.37
C ASP A 82 4.35 6.09 3.44
N MET A 83 5.09 6.51 4.46
CA MET A 83 5.50 7.91 4.59
C MET A 83 6.47 8.33 3.49
N GLU A 84 7.40 7.46 3.09
CA GLU A 84 8.34 7.75 1.99
C GLU A 84 7.62 7.87 0.64
N LEU A 85 6.57 7.06 0.41
CA LEU A 85 5.75 7.12 -0.80
C LEU A 85 5.15 8.51 -1.05
N THR A 86 4.80 9.26 0.01
CA THR A 86 4.27 10.63 -0.12
C THR A 86 5.28 11.63 -0.67
N LYS A 87 6.59 11.41 -0.45
CA LYS A 87 7.64 12.34 -0.91
C LYS A 87 7.82 12.30 -2.43
N GLY A 88 7.46 11.17 -3.06
CA GLY A 88 7.60 10.94 -4.49
C GLY A 88 6.29 10.92 -5.28
N THR A 89 5.13 11.01 -4.60
CA THR A 89 3.81 10.87 -5.22
C THR A 89 2.82 11.89 -4.66
N ASN A 90 1.86 12.36 -5.47
CA ASN A 90 0.78 13.24 -4.98
C ASN A 90 -0.35 12.42 -4.31
N VAL A 91 0.01 11.39 -3.54
CA VAL A 91 -0.91 10.48 -2.87
C VAL A 91 -0.91 10.81 -1.38
N ASP A 92 -2.09 11.12 -0.85
CA ASP A 92 -2.27 11.35 0.58
C ASP A 92 -2.41 10.01 1.32
N VAL A 93 -1.59 9.84 2.36
CA VAL A 93 -1.61 8.67 3.26
C VAL A 93 -1.98 9.06 4.69
N ALA A 94 -2.40 10.30 4.95
CA ALA A 94 -2.76 10.77 6.30
C ALA A 94 -3.86 9.91 6.96
N TRP A 95 -4.71 9.28 6.15
CA TRP A 95 -5.75 8.36 6.63
C TRP A 95 -5.20 7.08 7.27
N PHE A 96 -3.92 6.71 7.01
CA PHE A 96 -3.24 5.58 7.67
C PHE A 96 -2.65 5.94 9.04
N ALA A 97 -2.54 7.23 9.38
CA ALA A 97 -1.89 7.67 10.62
C ALA A 97 -2.43 6.98 11.90
N PRO A 98 -3.76 6.75 12.08
CA PRO A 98 -4.25 6.03 13.25
C PRO A 98 -3.78 4.58 13.34
N LEU A 99 -3.57 3.91 12.20
CA LEU A 99 -3.05 2.55 12.17
C LEU A 99 -1.56 2.52 12.52
N HIS A 100 -0.78 3.48 11.99
CA HIS A 100 0.64 3.62 12.31
C HIS A 100 0.84 3.84 13.82
N ASP A 101 0.08 4.77 14.43
CA ASP A 101 0.07 4.99 15.89
C ASP A 101 -0.24 3.70 16.67
N LEU A 102 -1.24 2.94 16.22
CA LEU A 102 -1.64 1.73 16.91
C LEU A 102 -0.56 0.64 16.86
N VAL A 103 0.11 0.50 15.72
CA VAL A 103 1.22 -0.45 15.50
C VAL A 103 2.44 -0.04 16.34
N GLU A 104 2.77 1.25 16.41
CA GLU A 104 3.83 1.76 17.28
C GLU A 104 3.54 1.47 18.75
N ARG A 105 2.32 1.74 19.23
CA ARG A 105 1.92 1.45 20.62
C ARG A 105 1.95 -0.04 20.93
N ALA A 106 1.57 -0.90 19.99
CA ALA A 106 1.63 -2.35 20.18
C ALA A 106 3.07 -2.87 20.26
N ALA A 107 3.95 -2.40 19.37
CA ALA A 107 5.37 -2.73 19.43
C ALA A 107 5.98 -2.28 20.78
N ALA A 108 5.70 -1.05 21.22
CA ALA A 108 6.16 -0.53 22.50
C ALA A 108 5.61 -1.29 23.71
N ALA A 109 4.42 -1.90 23.59
CA ALA A 109 3.81 -2.74 24.61
C ALA A 109 4.36 -4.18 24.66
N GLY A 110 5.34 -4.51 23.81
CA GLY A 110 5.97 -5.84 23.77
C GLY A 110 5.32 -6.82 22.80
N HIS A 111 4.43 -6.36 21.91
CA HIS A 111 3.75 -7.21 20.92
C HIS A 111 4.45 -7.24 19.55
N GLY A 112 5.70 -6.79 19.44
CA GLY A 112 6.39 -6.65 18.15
C GLY A 112 6.43 -7.93 17.32
N ASP A 113 6.72 -9.08 17.95
CA ASP A 113 6.81 -10.37 17.25
C ASP A 113 5.49 -11.15 17.25
N HIS A 114 4.45 -10.62 17.91
CA HIS A 114 3.11 -11.19 17.91
C HIS A 114 2.37 -10.89 16.61
N SER A 115 1.34 -11.69 16.33
CA SER A 115 0.40 -11.47 15.23
C SER A 115 -0.18 -10.06 15.27
N ILE A 116 -0.47 -9.50 14.08
CA ILE A 116 -1.10 -8.18 13.94
C ILE A 116 -2.46 -8.07 14.65
N SER A 117 -3.12 -9.20 14.94
CA SER A 117 -4.35 -9.24 15.75
C SER A 117 -4.15 -8.76 17.19
N ALA A 118 -2.91 -8.76 17.72
CA ALA A 118 -2.57 -8.24 19.05
C ALA A 118 -2.85 -6.73 19.21
N LEU A 119 -3.06 -6.00 18.10
CA LEU A 119 -3.52 -4.60 18.13
C LEU A 119 -4.84 -4.43 18.90
N THR A 120 -5.67 -5.48 18.98
CA THR A 120 -6.93 -5.46 19.74
C THR A 120 -6.71 -5.23 21.23
N GLU A 121 -5.62 -5.72 21.82
CA GLU A 121 -5.28 -5.49 23.23
C GLU A 121 -4.94 -4.03 23.53
N VAL A 122 -4.41 -3.33 22.53
CA VAL A 122 -4.05 -1.92 22.60
C VAL A 122 -5.27 -1.04 22.32
N LEU A 123 -6.20 -1.47 21.47
CA LEU A 123 -7.47 -0.80 21.21
C LEU A 123 -8.44 -0.85 22.40
N ARG A 124 -8.43 -1.94 23.18
CA ARG A 124 -9.23 -2.06 24.40
C ARG A 124 -8.84 -1.04 25.47
N LYS A 125 -7.61 -0.51 25.41
CA LYS A 125 -7.11 0.53 26.32
C LYS A 125 -7.55 1.91 25.79
N PRO A 126 -8.02 2.83 26.65
CA PRO A 126 -8.34 4.19 26.24
C PRO A 126 -7.13 4.82 25.53
N ALA A 127 -7.37 5.54 24.42
CA ALA A 127 -6.31 6.30 23.77
C ALA A 127 -5.68 7.25 24.80
N GLN A 128 -4.37 7.12 25.01
CA GLN A 128 -3.65 7.95 25.96
C GLN A 128 -3.68 9.38 25.42
N LYS A 129 -4.37 10.29 26.13
CA LYS A 129 -4.40 11.71 25.76
C LYS A 129 -2.96 12.22 25.74
N ALA A 130 -2.56 12.79 24.60
CA ALA A 130 -1.38 13.63 24.47
C ALA A 130 -1.49 14.88 25.35
#